data_AF-A0A1V5W6G4-F1
#
_entry.id   AF-A0A1V5W6G4-F1
#
_cell.length_a   1.000
_cell.length_b   1.000
_cell.length_c   1.000
_cell.angle_alpha   90.00
_cell.angle_beta   90.00
_cell.angle_gamma   90.00
#
_symmetry.space_group_name_H-M   'P 1'
#
loop_
_entity.id
_entity.type
_entity.pdbx_description
1 polymer ?
#
loop_
_entity_poly.entity_id
_entity_poly.type
_entity_poly.pdbx_seq_one_letter_code
_entity_poly.pdbx_strand_id
1 'polypeptide(L)'
;MKKRKTYLIDKKLQLKAAFYVIALTAVFSIIIMAAISASIVYNNEKINNINEIENNIFQLMQDSVVTPIAGNEFVNISELLVKNHERNLKNIKSLTDYNRILLITLLICVVLQGILLFVLIVRLTHRISGPILVMSNYMKEIIEGKMPNPRPLRDKDELKEFYDLFREMVNSLKKRNM
;
A
#
# COMPACT_ATOMS: atom_id res chain seq x y z
N MET A 1 -14.29 14.85 -34.36
CA MET A 1 -13.55 13.56 -34.16
C MET A 1 -13.82 13.02 -32.76
N LYS A 2 -14.62 11.96 -32.61
CA LYS A 2 -14.90 11.32 -31.30
C LYS A 2 -13.60 10.83 -30.67
N LYS A 3 -13.15 11.45 -29.57
CA LYS A 3 -12.01 10.99 -28.74
C LYS A 3 -12.33 9.57 -28.25
N ARG A 4 -11.75 8.54 -28.87
CA ARG A 4 -11.84 7.16 -28.37
C ARG A 4 -11.03 7.08 -27.07
N LYS A 5 -11.72 7.18 -25.93
CA LYS A 5 -11.15 7.17 -24.56
C LYS A 5 -11.12 5.75 -23.97
N THR A 6 -10.74 4.74 -24.74
CA THR A 6 -10.59 3.38 -24.21
C THR A 6 -9.15 3.19 -23.73
N TYR A 7 -8.94 3.26 -22.41
CA TYR A 7 -7.64 2.97 -21.78
C TYR A 7 -7.25 1.49 -21.90
N LEU A 8 -8.24 0.61 -21.94
CA LEU A 8 -8.06 -0.82 -22.16
C LEU A 8 -7.95 -1.11 -23.66
N ILE A 9 -6.72 -1.16 -24.18
CA ILE A 9 -6.44 -1.53 -25.57
C ILE A 9 -6.19 -3.04 -25.65
N ASP A 10 -5.28 -3.56 -24.81
CA ASP A 10 -5.02 -4.99 -24.66
C ASP A 10 -5.34 -5.44 -23.23
N LYS A 11 -6.60 -5.83 -23.01
CA LYS A 11 -7.07 -6.25 -21.67
C LYS A 11 -6.27 -7.42 -21.11
N LYS A 12 -5.78 -8.34 -21.95
CA LYS A 12 -5.07 -9.54 -21.50
C LYS A 12 -3.69 -9.17 -20.96
N LEU A 13 -2.92 -8.38 -21.70
CA LEU A 13 -1.59 -7.95 -21.27
C LEU A 13 -1.65 -7.02 -20.05
N GLN A 14 -2.54 -6.03 -20.10
CA GLN A 14 -2.64 -5.00 -19.05
C GLN A 14 -3.10 -5.58 -17.72
N LEU A 15 -4.13 -6.43 -17.72
CA LEU A 15 -4.62 -7.08 -16.50
C LEU A 15 -3.62 -8.12 -16.00
N LYS A 16 -3.00 -8.92 -16.87
CA LYS A 16 -2.00 -9.91 -16.44
C LYS A 16 -0.81 -9.24 -15.75
N ALA A 17 -0.29 -8.15 -16.32
CA ALA A 17 0.80 -7.39 -15.70
C ALA A 17 0.38 -6.77 -14.36
N ALA A 18 -0.80 -6.13 -14.32
CA ALA A 18 -1.32 -5.53 -13.09
C ALA A 18 -1.53 -6.56 -11.98
N PHE A 19 -2.21 -7.68 -12.27
CA PHE A 19 -2.45 -8.74 -11.28
C PHE A 19 -1.15 -9.39 -10.81
N TYR A 20 -0.18 -9.62 -11.70
CA TYR A 20 1.10 -10.20 -11.30
C TYR A 20 1.86 -9.30 -10.32
N VAL A 21 1.99 -8.00 -10.63
CA VAL A 21 2.70 -7.04 -9.76
C VAL A 21 1.94 -6.86 -8.44
N ILE A 22 0.62 -6.73 -8.48
CA ILE A 22 -0.20 -6.59 -7.27
C ILE A 22 -0.09 -7.83 -6.40
N ALA A 23 -0.21 -9.04 -6.98
CA ALA A 23 -0.07 -10.29 -6.23
C ALA A 23 1.29 -10.39 -5.55
N LEU A 24 2.37 -10.08 -6.27
CA LEU A 24 3.72 -10.08 -5.71
C LEU A 24 3.85 -9.10 -4.53
N THR A 25 3.40 -7.85 -4.70
CA THR A 25 3.47 -6.85 -3.62
C THR A 25 2.54 -7.17 -2.45
N ALA A 26 1.40 -7.82 -2.69
CA ALA A 26 0.48 -8.26 -1.66
C ALA A 26 1.11 -9.36 -0.79
N VAL A 27 1.86 -10.29 -1.37
CA VAL A 27 2.59 -11.32 -0.59
C VAL A 27 3.56 -10.67 0.39
N PHE A 28 4.38 -9.72 -0.06
CA PHE A 28 5.28 -8.99 0.84
C PHE A 28 4.51 -8.22 1.92
N SER A 29 3.42 -7.57 1.54
CA SER A 29 2.57 -6.83 2.48
C SER A 29 2.01 -7.75 3.55
N ILE A 30 1.49 -8.93 3.18
CA ILE A 30 0.95 -9.93 4.11
C ILE A 30 2.02 -10.42 5.09
N ILE A 31 3.24 -10.67 4.62
CA ILE A 31 4.35 -11.10 5.49
C ILE A 31 4.66 -10.02 6.55
N ILE A 32 4.75 -8.77 6.12
CA ILE A 32 4.99 -7.63 7.03
C ILE A 32 3.82 -7.48 8.01
N MET A 33 2.58 -7.57 7.53
CA MET A 33 1.39 -7.50 8.38
C MET A 33 1.36 -8.60 9.43
N ALA A 34 1.71 -9.83 9.05
CA ALA A 34 1.72 -10.96 9.96
C ALA A 34 2.75 -10.76 11.08
N ALA A 35 3.96 -10.30 10.74
CA ALA A 35 5.01 -10.02 11.73
C ALA A 35 4.61 -8.93 12.72
N ILE A 36 4.05 -7.81 12.22
CA ILE A 36 3.60 -6.69 13.06
C ILE A 36 2.41 -7.11 13.92
N SER A 37 1.44 -7.83 13.35
CA SER A 37 0.26 -8.31 14.08
C SER A 37 0.66 -9.27 15.21
N ALA A 38 1.58 -10.20 14.95
CA ALA A 38 2.10 -11.11 15.97
C ALA A 38 2.79 -10.34 17.11
N SER A 39 3.59 -9.32 16.77
CA SER A 39 4.23 -8.45 17.78
C SER A 39 3.19 -7.70 18.63
N ILE A 40 2.14 -7.16 18.02
CA ILE A 40 1.08 -6.45 18.73
C ILE A 40 0.30 -7.36 19.66
N VAL A 41 -0.03 -8.58 19.22
CA VAL A 41 -0.74 -9.56 20.06
C VAL A 41 0.10 -9.93 21.28
N TYR A 42 1.38 -10.27 21.08
CA TYR A 42 2.30 -10.59 22.17
C TYR A 42 2.46 -9.43 23.16
N ASN A 43 2.59 -8.21 22.66
CA ASN A 43 2.71 -7.02 23.50
C ASN A 43 1.42 -6.72 24.26
N ASN A 44 0.25 -6.92 23.65
CA ASN A 44 -1.04 -6.71 24.29
C ASN A 44 -1.28 -7.70 25.44
N GLU A 45 -0.92 -8.97 25.26
CA GLU A 45 -0.99 -9.98 26.33
C GLU A 45 -0.11 -9.58 27.52
N LYS A 46 1.14 -9.16 27.24
CA LYS A 46 2.06 -8.67 28.26
C LYS A 46 1.52 -7.44 28.99
N ILE A 47 0.93 -6.50 28.26
CA ILE A 47 0.30 -5.29 28.84
C ILE A 47 -0.89 -5.67 29.74
N ASN A 48 -1.72 -6.64 29.32
CA ASN A 48 -2.83 -7.11 30.14
C ASN A 48 -2.35 -7.74 31.46
N ASN A 49 -1.32 -8.58 31.39
CA ASN A 49 -0.73 -9.18 32.60
C ASN A 49 -0.15 -8.12 33.54
N ILE A 50 0.51 -7.08 32.99
CA ILE A 50 1.01 -5.94 33.79
C ILE A 50 -0.15 -5.20 34.45
N ASN A 51 -1.24 -4.94 33.72
CA ASN A 51 -2.43 -4.28 34.25
C ASN A 51 -3.09 -5.08 35.39
N GLU A 52 -3.20 -6.41 35.25
CA GLU A 52 -3.73 -7.29 36.30
C GLU A 52 -2.84 -7.29 37.54
N ILE A 53 -1.52 -7.41 37.37
CA ILE A 53 -0.56 -7.33 38.48
C ILE A 53 -0.66 -5.97 39.18
N GLU A 54 -0.72 -4.87 38.43
CA GLU A 54 -0.83 -3.53 38.99
C GLU A 54 -2.12 -3.36 39.82
N ASN A 55 -3.26 -3.79 39.30
CA ASN A 55 -4.53 -3.76 40.02
C ASN A 55 -4.48 -4.59 41.31
N ASN A 56 -3.90 -5.79 41.25
CA ASN A 56 -3.75 -6.65 42.43
C ASN A 56 -2.85 -6.01 43.48
N ILE A 57 -1.70 -5.43 43.08
CA ILE A 57 -0.81 -4.70 44.00
C ILE A 57 -1.55 -3.52 44.62
N PHE A 58 -2.26 -2.73 43.81
CA PHE A 58 -3.02 -1.58 44.30
C PHE A 58 -4.06 -1.97 45.35
N GLN A 59 -4.85 -3.03 45.08
CA GLN A 59 -5.82 -3.57 46.03
C GLN A 59 -5.16 -4.08 47.31
N LEU A 60 -4.10 -4.89 47.21
CA LEU A 60 -3.38 -5.42 48.37
C LEU A 60 -2.77 -4.30 49.22
N MET A 61 -2.26 -3.24 48.60
CA MET A 61 -1.76 -2.08 49.34
C MET A 61 -2.90 -1.35 50.03
N GLN A 62 -4.05 -1.14 49.37
CA GLN A 62 -5.21 -0.50 49.98
C GLN A 62 -5.72 -1.29 51.20
N ASP A 63 -5.73 -2.61 51.12
CA ASP A 63 -6.16 -3.51 52.20
C ASP A 63 -5.13 -3.60 53.34
N SER A 64 -3.84 -3.64 53.02
CA SER A 64 -2.74 -3.76 54.01
C SER A 64 -2.45 -2.46 54.77
N VAL A 65 -2.84 -1.32 54.18
CA VAL A 65 -2.65 0.00 54.75
C VAL A 65 -3.73 0.29 55.83
N VAL A 66 -4.64 -0.64 56.14
CA VAL A 66 -5.55 -0.56 57.30
C VAL A 66 -4.81 -0.87 58.61
N THR A 67 -3.97 0.04 59.09
CA THR A 67 -3.62 0.13 60.53
C THR A 67 -4.04 1.50 61.08
N PRO A 68 -4.75 1.55 62.23
CA PRO A 68 -5.44 2.76 62.71
C PRO A 68 -4.50 3.76 63.41
N ILE A 69 -3.34 4.05 62.80
CA ILE A 69 -2.47 5.17 63.19
C ILE A 69 -2.40 6.14 62.01
N ALA A 70 -3.57 6.55 61.49
CA ALA A 70 -3.69 7.38 60.30
C ALA A 70 -3.65 8.87 60.67
N GLY A 71 -2.45 9.45 60.69
CA GLY A 71 -2.25 10.91 60.61
C GLY A 71 -2.39 11.42 59.17
N ASN A 72 -2.22 12.74 58.97
CA ASN A 72 -2.27 13.39 57.64
C ASN A 72 -1.34 12.74 56.58
N GLU A 73 -0.23 12.13 56.98
CA GLU A 73 0.70 11.45 56.06
C GLU A 73 0.08 10.25 55.35
N PHE A 74 -0.79 9.50 56.03
CA PHE A 74 -1.49 8.35 55.47
C PHE A 74 -2.40 8.74 54.31
N VAL A 75 -3.18 9.81 54.52
CA VAL A 75 -4.11 10.35 53.52
C VAL A 75 -3.33 10.78 52.28
N ASN A 76 -2.21 11.49 52.47
CA ASN A 76 -1.35 11.94 51.38
C ASN A 76 -0.73 10.77 50.58
N ILE A 77 -0.30 9.69 51.25
CA ILE A 77 0.23 8.50 50.58
C ILE A 77 -0.86 7.81 49.77
N SER A 78 -2.04 7.63 50.35
CA SER A 78 -3.17 7.00 49.67
C SER A 78 -3.60 7.78 48.42
N GLU A 79 -3.64 9.11 48.50
CA GLU A 79 -3.95 9.98 47.37
C GLU A 79 -2.90 9.88 46.26
N LEU A 80 -1.60 9.87 46.62
CA LEU A 80 -0.51 9.70 45.65
C LEU A 80 -0.59 8.35 44.93
N LEU A 81 -0.92 7.28 45.67
CA LEU A 81 -1.08 5.95 45.10
C LEU A 81 -2.23 5.86 44.11
N VAL A 82 -3.41 6.37 44.48
CA VAL A 82 -4.58 6.45 43.59
C VAL A 82 -4.22 7.22 42.32
N LYS A 83 -3.60 8.40 42.46
CA LYS A 83 -3.22 9.24 41.32
C LYS A 83 -2.19 8.57 40.39
N ASN A 84 -1.23 7.85 40.95
CA ASN A 84 -0.24 7.11 40.15
C ASN A 84 -0.89 5.93 39.42
N HIS A 85 -1.77 5.20 40.10
CA HIS A 85 -2.52 4.09 39.52
C HIS A 85 -3.42 4.56 38.36
N GLU A 86 -4.17 5.65 38.54
CA GLU A 86 -4.97 6.26 37.47
C GLU A 86 -4.12 6.66 36.26
N ARG A 87 -2.92 7.22 36.50
CA ARG A 87 -1.99 7.59 35.43
C ARG A 87 -1.51 6.36 34.66
N ASN A 88 -1.17 5.29 35.36
CA ASN A 88 -0.72 4.04 34.73
C ASN A 88 -1.84 3.39 33.92
N LEU A 89 -3.06 3.28 34.47
CA LEU A 89 -4.23 2.79 33.74
C LEU A 89 -4.51 3.60 32.47
N LYS A 90 -4.39 4.93 32.54
CA LYS A 90 -4.53 5.80 31.37
C LYS A 90 -3.46 5.53 30.33
N ASN A 91 -2.20 5.37 30.74
CA ASN A 91 -1.10 5.06 29.83
C ASN A 91 -1.31 3.70 29.16
N ILE A 92 -1.63 2.66 29.93
CA ILE A 92 -1.92 1.30 29.46
C ILE A 92 -3.04 1.33 28.42
N LYS A 93 -4.16 1.99 28.74
CA LYS A 93 -5.29 2.13 27.80
C LYS A 93 -4.87 2.83 26.51
N SER A 94 -4.09 3.91 26.62
CA SER A 94 -3.60 4.62 25.44
C SER A 94 -2.70 3.74 24.55
N LEU A 95 -1.85 2.90 25.14
CA LEU A 95 -1.00 1.95 24.41
C LEU A 95 -1.85 0.94 23.61
N THR A 96 -2.89 0.38 24.24
CA THR A 96 -3.81 -0.53 23.55
C THR A 96 -4.57 0.16 22.41
N ASP A 97 -5.02 1.40 22.63
CA ASP A 97 -5.68 2.20 21.59
C ASP A 97 -4.76 2.51 20.41
N TYR A 98 -3.49 2.88 20.67
CA TYR A 98 -2.48 3.09 19.62
C TYR A 98 -2.22 1.82 18.82
N ASN A 99 -2.10 0.66 19.46
CA ASN A 99 -1.94 -0.62 18.77
C ASN A 99 -3.10 -0.91 17.80
N ARG A 100 -4.34 -0.61 18.23
CA ARG A 100 -5.53 -0.75 17.37
C ARG A 100 -5.50 0.22 16.19
N ILE A 101 -5.16 1.49 16.44
CA ILE A 101 -5.05 2.51 15.39
C ILE A 101 -3.95 2.14 14.39
N LEU A 102 -2.81 1.62 14.86
CA LEU A 102 -1.70 1.17 14.03
C LEU A 102 -2.16 0.06 13.07
N LEU A 103 -2.84 -0.97 13.56
CA LEU A 103 -3.36 -2.06 12.72
C LEU A 103 -4.34 -1.56 11.64
N ILE A 104 -5.29 -0.69 12.02
CA ILE A 104 -6.27 -0.12 11.07
C ILE A 104 -5.55 0.74 10.02
N THR A 105 -4.61 1.58 10.46
CA THR A 105 -3.83 2.45 9.57
C THR A 105 -3.01 1.63 8.58
N LEU A 106 -2.38 0.55 9.06
CA LEU A 106 -1.58 -0.33 8.23
C LEU A 106 -2.43 -1.05 7.17
N LEU A 107 -3.60 -1.55 7.56
CA LEU A 107 -4.57 -2.14 6.63
C LEU A 107 -4.98 -1.14 5.53
N ILE A 108 -5.30 0.10 5.92
CA ILE A 108 -5.66 1.17 4.98
C ILE A 108 -4.50 1.44 4.02
N CYS A 109 -3.27 1.54 4.52
CA CYS A 109 -2.07 1.74 3.69
C CYS A 109 -1.89 0.65 2.64
N VAL A 110 -2.05 -0.63 3.02
CA VAL A 110 -1.93 -1.76 2.08
C VAL A 110 -3.00 -1.69 0.98
N VAL A 111 -4.25 -1.38 1.35
CA VAL A 111 -5.34 -1.23 0.37
C VAL A 111 -5.08 -0.06 -0.57
N LEU A 112 -4.68 1.10 -0.04
CA LEU A 112 -4.36 2.29 -0.84
C LEU A 112 -3.18 2.04 -1.78
N GLN A 113 -2.14 1.35 -1.31
CA GLN A 113 -1.00 0.95 -2.12
C GLN A 113 -1.44 0.06 -3.28
N GLY A 114 -2.31 -0.93 -3.05
CA GLY A 114 -2.85 -1.79 -4.10
C GLY A 114 -3.60 -1.02 -5.17
N ILE A 115 -4.46 -0.08 -4.78
CA ILE A 115 -5.20 0.80 -5.71
C ILE A 115 -4.23 1.66 -6.52
N LEU A 116 -3.24 2.27 -5.86
CA LEU A 116 -2.25 3.13 -6.50
C LEU A 116 -1.44 2.35 -7.54
N LEU A 117 -0.93 1.17 -7.17
CA LEU A 117 -0.18 0.30 -8.07
C LEU A 117 -1.03 -0.15 -9.27
N PHE A 118 -2.30 -0.51 -9.04
CA PHE A 118 -3.21 -0.88 -10.13
C PHE A 118 -3.34 0.25 -11.16
N VAL A 119 -3.61 1.48 -10.70
CA VAL A 119 -3.75 2.64 -11.59
C VAL A 119 -2.44 2.93 -12.33
N LEU A 120 -1.29 2.82 -11.66
CA LEU A 120 0.02 3.04 -12.27
C LEU A 120 0.33 2.03 -13.37
N ILE A 121 0.15 0.73 -13.09
CA ILE A 121 0.45 -0.33 -14.07
C ILE A 121 -0.50 -0.25 -15.27
N VAL A 122 -1.80 0.02 -15.05
CA VAL A 122 -2.74 0.21 -16.17
C VAL A 122 -2.35 1.41 -17.03
N ARG A 123 -1.91 2.52 -16.42
CA ARG A 123 -1.44 3.69 -17.19
C ARG A 123 -0.17 3.40 -17.96
N LEU A 124 0.81 2.75 -17.34
CA LEU A 124 2.08 2.41 -17.99
C LEU A 124 1.84 1.47 -19.17
N THR A 125 1.09 0.39 -18.94
CA THR A 125 0.80 -0.59 -19.98
C THR A 125 -0.06 0.00 -21.10
N HIS A 126 -0.96 0.96 -20.84
CA HIS A 126 -1.66 1.70 -21.89
C HIS A 126 -0.71 2.45 -22.82
N ARG A 127 0.29 3.14 -22.25
CA ARG A 127 1.30 3.91 -23.00
C ARG A 127 2.25 3.03 -23.81
N ILE A 128 2.33 1.74 -23.49
CA ILE A 128 3.09 0.72 -24.24
C ILE A 128 2.21 0.08 -25.32
N SER A 129 1.01 -0.41 -24.96
CA SER A 129 0.13 -1.13 -25.88
C SER A 129 -0.37 -0.27 -27.05
N GLY A 130 -0.54 1.04 -26.86
CA GLY A 130 -0.98 1.97 -27.91
C GLY A 130 -0.03 1.97 -29.12
N PRO A 131 1.25 2.35 -28.92
CA PRO A 131 2.28 2.26 -29.95
C PRO A 131 2.41 0.89 -30.61
N ILE A 132 2.39 -0.19 -29.83
CA ILE A 132 2.50 -1.56 -30.36
C ILE A 132 1.37 -1.84 -31.35
N LEU A 133 0.12 -1.54 -30.99
CA LEU A 133 -1.03 -1.75 -31.87
C LEU A 133 -0.91 -0.96 -33.18
N VAL A 134 -0.42 0.29 -33.10
CA VAL A 134 -0.22 1.14 -34.28
C VAL A 134 0.87 0.55 -35.19
N MET A 135 2.01 0.15 -34.64
CA MET A 135 3.08 -0.50 -35.41
C MET A 135 2.60 -1.81 -36.03
N SER A 136 1.89 -2.65 -35.29
CA SER A 136 1.35 -3.91 -35.81
C SER A 136 0.43 -3.71 -37.01
N ASN A 137 -0.40 -2.66 -37.01
CA ASN A 137 -1.26 -2.35 -38.16
C ASN A 137 -0.45 -1.90 -39.38
N TYR A 138 0.56 -1.02 -39.19
CA TYR A 138 1.43 -0.61 -40.28
C TYR A 138 2.26 -1.77 -40.83
N MET A 139 2.73 -2.68 -39.97
CA MET A 139 3.41 -3.90 -40.41
C MET A 139 2.49 -4.77 -41.27
N LYS A 140 1.22 -4.93 -40.90
CA LYS A 140 0.24 -5.66 -41.73
C LYS A 140 0.05 -5.01 -43.10
N GLU A 141 -0.08 -3.68 -43.15
CA GLU A 141 -0.17 -2.97 -44.43
C GLU A 141 1.06 -3.22 -45.32
N ILE A 142 2.27 -3.21 -44.75
CA ILE A 142 3.51 -3.50 -45.46
C ILE A 142 3.56 -4.94 -45.96
N ILE A 143 3.11 -5.92 -45.15
CA ILE A 143 3.01 -7.33 -45.53
C ILE A 143 2.02 -7.50 -46.70
N GLU A 144 0.95 -6.71 -46.74
CA GLU A 144 -0.01 -6.66 -47.86
C GLU A 144 0.53 -5.92 -49.11
N GLY A 145 1.80 -5.48 -49.09
CA GLY A 145 2.44 -4.76 -50.19
C GLY A 145 2.09 -3.27 -50.27
N LYS A 146 1.39 -2.72 -49.26
CA LYS A 146 1.07 -1.29 -49.19
C LYS A 146 2.24 -0.51 -48.58
N MET A 147 2.35 0.77 -48.92
CA MET A 147 3.35 1.68 -48.37
C MET A 147 2.70 2.72 -47.44
N PRO A 148 2.50 2.40 -46.15
CA PRO A 148 1.88 3.33 -45.21
C PRO A 148 2.70 4.60 -45.01
N ASN A 149 2.07 5.65 -44.49
CA ASN A 149 2.74 6.88 -44.05
C ASN A 149 2.62 7.02 -42.51
N PRO A 150 3.63 6.53 -41.75
CA PRO A 150 3.59 6.57 -40.29
C PRO A 150 3.58 7.99 -39.72
N ARG A 151 2.56 8.30 -38.93
CA ARG A 151 2.44 9.55 -38.18
C ARG A 151 3.14 9.47 -36.81
N PRO A 152 3.65 10.57 -36.24
CA PRO A 152 4.31 10.54 -34.93
C PRO A 152 3.39 10.04 -33.81
N LEU A 153 3.96 9.38 -32.80
CA LEU A 153 3.27 8.96 -31.58
C LEU A 153 2.97 10.12 -30.62
N ARG A 154 2.17 9.85 -29.58
CA ARG A 154 1.82 10.87 -28.59
C ARG A 154 3.00 11.13 -27.66
N ASP A 155 2.99 12.31 -27.02
CA ASP A 155 4.14 12.74 -26.23
C ASP A 155 4.47 11.87 -25.02
N LYS A 156 3.48 11.16 -24.49
CA LYS A 156 3.58 10.37 -23.26
C LYS A 156 3.68 8.86 -23.52
N ASP A 157 3.86 8.45 -24.76
CA ASP A 157 4.00 7.05 -25.12
C ASP A 157 5.43 6.58 -24.84
N GLU A 158 5.59 5.38 -24.27
CA GLU A 158 6.90 4.89 -23.79
C GLU A 158 7.81 4.38 -24.92
N LEU A 159 7.23 3.98 -26.07
CA LEU A 159 7.96 3.35 -27.19
C LEU A 159 8.31 4.34 -28.32
N LYS A 160 8.46 5.63 -28.03
CA LYS A 160 8.73 6.65 -29.06
C LYS A 160 9.99 6.37 -29.86
N GLU A 161 11.11 6.13 -29.18
CA GLU A 161 12.41 5.93 -29.83
C GLU A 161 12.37 4.73 -30.79
N PHE A 162 11.83 3.60 -30.31
CA PHE A 162 11.62 2.41 -31.13
C PHE A 162 10.66 2.69 -32.30
N TYR A 163 9.61 3.47 -32.07
CA TYR A 163 8.69 3.86 -33.12
C TYR A 163 9.36 4.74 -34.18
N ASP A 164 10.21 5.68 -33.79
CA ASP A 164 10.92 6.54 -34.74
C ASP A 164 11.88 5.73 -35.61
N LEU A 165 12.59 4.75 -35.05
CA LEU A 165 13.34 3.76 -35.82
C LEU A 165 12.45 2.98 -36.80
N PHE A 166 11.26 2.56 -36.36
CA PHE A 166 10.27 1.93 -37.24
C PHE A 166 9.87 2.86 -38.39
N ARG A 167 9.68 4.16 -38.16
CA ARG A 167 9.35 5.13 -39.22
C ARG A 167 10.48 5.26 -40.24
N GLU A 168 11.72 5.31 -39.79
CA GLU A 168 12.90 5.36 -40.67
C GLU A 168 13.01 4.12 -41.55
N MET A 169 12.74 2.94 -40.98
CA MET A 169 12.66 1.68 -41.74
C MET A 169 11.60 1.76 -42.83
N VAL A 170 10.37 2.18 -42.50
CA VAL A 170 9.29 2.32 -43.49
C VAL A 170 9.65 3.31 -44.59
N ASN A 171 10.25 4.45 -44.24
CA ASN A 171 10.71 5.45 -45.21
C ASN A 171 11.80 4.89 -46.13
N SER A 172 12.72 4.09 -45.59
CA SER A 172 13.78 3.45 -46.37
C SER A 172 13.23 2.40 -47.34
N LEU A 173 12.25 1.59 -46.92
CA LEU A 173 11.54 0.65 -47.79
C LEU A 173 10.80 1.39 -48.91
N LYS A 174 10.14 2.49 -48.58
CA LYS A 174 9.41 3.32 -49.55
C LYS A 174 10.33 3.88 -50.63
N LYS A 175 11.54 4.32 -50.26
CA LYS A 175 12.55 4.81 -51.21
C LYS A 175 13.12 3.73 -52.13
N ARG A 176 13.09 2.45 -51.74
CA ARG A 176 13.64 1.33 -52.53
C ARG A 176 12.65 0.75 -53.53
N ASN A 177 11.36 0.84 -53.23
CA ASN A 177 10.28 0.33 -54.10
C ASN A 177 9.61 1.45 -54.93
N MET A 178 10.15 2.68 -54.87
CA MET A 178 9.87 3.79 -55.78
C MET A 178 10.98 3.84 -56.84
#